data_AF-A0A497F0V1-F1
#
_entry.id   AF-A0A497F0V1-F1
#
_cell.length_a   1.000
_cell.length_b   1.000
_cell.length_c   1.000
_cell.angle_alpha   90.00
_cell.angle_beta   90.00
_cell.angle_gamma   90.00
#
_symmetry.space_group_name_H-M   'P 1'
#
loop_
_entity.id
_entity.type
_entity.pdbx_description
1 polymer ?
#
loop_
_entity_poly.entity_id
_entity_poly.type
_entity_poly.pdbx_seq_one_letter_code
_entity_poly.pdbx_strand_id
1 'polypeptide(L)'
;MAEESMVEKLSSLMAEMKDWERRPIVKVGSVIVELVKMPKRESKKGVRGERLSLHVRAEDSFRGVFLDDYTMYQDLVNALSYDKVREAAQALNEVNRRVIEYRI
;
A
#
# COMPACT_ATOMS: atom_id res chain seq x y z
N MET A 1 3.19 -6.83 31.51
CA MET A 1 4.15 -6.70 30.41
C MET A 1 3.85 -5.36 29.76
N ALA A 2 4.81 -4.43 29.72
CA ALA A 2 4.56 -3.11 29.16
C ALA A 2 4.23 -3.26 27.66
N GLU A 3 3.12 -2.68 27.23
CA GLU A 3 2.69 -2.69 25.85
C GLU A 3 3.64 -1.77 25.07
N GLU A 4 4.58 -2.36 24.33
CA GLU A 4 5.51 -1.60 23.48
C GLU A 4 4.70 -0.71 22.54
N SER A 5 5.04 0.58 22.49
CA SER A 5 4.37 1.55 21.64
C SER A 5 4.54 1.15 20.17
N MET A 6 3.52 1.40 19.33
CA MET A 6 3.61 1.13 17.88
C MET A 6 4.83 1.82 17.25
N VAL A 7 5.19 3.00 17.75
CA VAL A 7 6.38 3.74 17.29
C VAL A 7 7.66 2.98 17.59
N GLU A 8 7.78 2.38 18.78
CA GLU A 8 8.95 1.59 19.19
C GLU A 8 9.08 0.35 18.33
N LYS A 9 7.97 -0.38 18.12
CA LYS A 9 7.92 -1.55 17.24
C LYS A 9 8.39 -1.22 15.83
N LEU A 10 7.85 -0.15 15.24
CA LEU A 10 8.23 0.27 13.89
C LEU A 10 9.70 0.76 13.83
N SER A 11 10.21 1.39 14.88
CA SER A 11 11.61 1.82 14.95
C SER A 11 12.56 0.62 14.99
N SER A 12 12.28 -0.38 15.83
CA SER A 12 13.04 -1.62 15.89
C SER A 12 13.01 -2.36 14.55
N LEU A 13 11.82 -2.47 13.95
CA LEU A 13 11.66 -3.07 12.62
C LEU A 13 12.49 -2.34 11.55
N MET A 14 12.48 -1.01 11.55
CA MET A 14 13.25 -0.22 10.59
C MET A 14 14.76 -0.46 10.72
N ALA A 15 15.27 -0.64 11.94
CA ALA A 15 16.68 -0.93 12.17
C ALA A 15 17.08 -2.34 11.68
N GLU A 16 16.20 -3.33 11.84
CA GLU A 16 16.46 -4.72 11.46
C GLU A 16 16.29 -4.99 9.96
N MET A 17 15.34 -4.31 9.32
CA MET A 17 14.99 -4.56 7.92
C MET A 17 16.11 -4.13 6.97
N LYS A 18 16.29 -4.90 5.90
CA LYS A 18 17.12 -4.52 4.75
C LYS A 18 16.39 -3.55 3.82
N ASP A 19 17.15 -2.83 3.01
CA ASP A 19 16.57 -1.98 1.96
C ASP A 19 15.67 -2.78 1.03
N TRP A 20 14.47 -2.26 0.78
CA TRP A 20 13.38 -2.90 0.03
C TRP A 20 12.80 -4.17 0.64
N GLU A 21 13.22 -4.56 1.84
CA GLU A 21 12.55 -5.63 2.58
C GLU A 21 11.10 -5.26 2.84
N ARG A 22 10.21 -6.26 2.76
CA ARG A 22 8.77 -6.10 2.90
C ARG A 22 8.27 -7.00 4.03
N ARG A 23 7.41 -6.47 4.89
CA ARG A 23 6.75 -7.23 5.96
C ARG A 23 5.24 -7.02 5.88
N PRO A 24 4.44 -8.05 5.54
CA PRO A 24 2.99 -7.92 5.44
C PRO A 24 2.38 -7.60 6.80
N ILE A 25 1.48 -6.60 6.82
CA ILE A 25 0.67 -6.25 7.99
C ILE A 25 -0.67 -6.99 7.90
N VAL A 26 -1.31 -6.92 6.73
CA VAL A 26 -2.63 -7.52 6.52
C VAL A 26 -2.78 -8.00 5.07
N LYS A 27 -3.54 -9.08 4.90
CA LYS A 27 -4.01 -9.58 3.61
C LYS A 27 -5.53 -9.72 3.67
N VAL A 28 -6.23 -9.12 2.70
CA VAL A 28 -7.68 -9.22 2.53
C VAL A 28 -7.97 -9.69 1.11
N GLY A 29 -8.46 -10.92 0.97
CA GLY A 29 -8.62 -11.53 -0.35
C GLY A 29 -7.28 -11.54 -1.10
N SER A 30 -7.25 -10.91 -2.28
CA SER A 30 -6.05 -10.75 -3.11
C SER A 30 -5.28 -9.45 -2.87
N VAL A 31 -5.66 -8.62 -1.90
CA VAL A 31 -4.97 -7.36 -1.58
C VAL A 31 -4.08 -7.53 -0.35
N ILE A 32 -2.85 -7.04 -0.42
CA ILE A 32 -1.85 -7.07 0.65
C ILE A 32 -1.46 -5.63 0.99
N VAL A 33 -1.40 -5.34 2.29
CA VAL A 33 -0.77 -4.14 2.85
C VAL A 33 0.47 -4.57 3.63
N GLU A 34 1.62 -4.01 3.28
CA GLU A 34 2.91 -4.37 3.85
C GLU A 34 3.74 -3.13 4.21
N LEU A 35 4.59 -3.25 5.23
CA LEU A 35 5.65 -2.28 5.51
C LEU A 35 6.81 -2.54 4.56
N VAL A 36 7.40 -1.46 4.03
CA VAL A 36 8.59 -1.54 3.19
C VAL A 36 9.64 -0.57 3.72
N LYS A 37 10.88 -1.04 3.89
CA LYS A 37 12.01 -0.15 4.19
C LYS A 37 12.54 0.47 2.90
N MET A 38 12.41 1.77 2.79
CA MET A 38 12.90 2.56 1.68
C MET A 38 14.34 2.98 1.95
N PRO A 39 15.27 2.79 0.97
CA PRO A 39 16.65 3.18 1.13
C PRO A 39 16.80 4.70 1.22
N LYS A 40 17.93 5.15 1.76
CA LYS A 40 18.37 6.54 1.65
C LYS A 40 18.48 6.92 0.16
N ARG A 41 17.91 8.07 -0.22
CA ARG A 41 17.98 8.61 -1.57
C ARG A 41 18.60 9.99 -1.57
N GLU A 42 19.65 10.16 -2.34
CA GLU A 42 20.28 11.45 -2.61
C GLU A 42 19.81 11.94 -3.98
N SER A 43 19.28 13.15 -4.03
CA SER A 43 18.80 13.76 -5.27
C SER A 43 19.28 15.20 -5.36
N LYS A 44 19.20 15.79 -6.57
CA LYS A 44 19.47 17.23 -6.77
C LYS A 44 18.61 18.14 -5.88
N LYS A 45 17.46 17.64 -5.40
CA LYS A 45 16.51 18.38 -4.54
C LYS A 45 16.75 18.15 -3.03
N GLY A 46 17.75 17.36 -2.66
CA GLY A 46 18.10 17.06 -1.28
C GLY A 46 18.25 15.57 -0.98
N VAL A 47 18.60 15.28 0.27
CA VAL A 47 18.77 13.93 0.82
C VAL A 47 17.49 13.53 1.55
N ARG A 48 16.89 12.41 1.15
CA ARG A 48 15.88 11.70 1.96
C ARG A 48 16.57 10.54 2.67
N GLY A 49 16.47 10.51 4.00
CA GLY A 49 16.93 9.39 4.81
C GLY A 49 16.21 8.08 4.49
N GLU A 50 16.70 6.99 5.08
CA GLU A 50 15.93 5.76 5.16
C GLU A 50 14.59 6.02 5.85
N ARG A 51 13.55 5.29 5.44
CA ARG A 51 12.21 5.42 6.02
C ARG A 51 11.39 4.15 5.83
N LEU A 52 10.32 4.00 6.61
CA LEU A 52 9.27 3.02 6.34
C LEU A 52 8.18 3.65 5.46
N SER A 53 7.55 2.83 4.63
CA SER A 53 6.36 3.17 3.85
C SER A 53 5.37 2.02 3.89
N LEU A 54 4.07 2.33 3.85
CA LEU A 54 3.05 1.33 3.58
C LEU A 54 2.96 1.09 2.08
N HIS A 55 2.95 -0.17 1.67
CA HIS A 55 2.75 -0.57 0.29
C HIS A 55 1.47 -1.37 0.17
N VAL A 56 0.55 -0.89 -0.68
CA VAL A 56 -0.73 -1.55 -0.98
C VAL A 56 -0.64 -2.14 -2.38
N ARG A 57 -0.81 -3.46 -2.50
CA ARG A 57 -0.68 -4.18 -3.78
C ARG A 57 -1.65 -5.36 -3.88
N ALA A 58 -1.86 -5.85 -5.10
CA ALA A 58 -2.40 -7.17 -5.31
C ALA A 58 -1.34 -8.25 -5.00
N GLU A 59 -1.78 -9.43 -4.58
CA GLU A 59 -0.94 -10.54 -4.16
C GLU A 59 0.01 -11.01 -5.27
N ASP A 60 -0.51 -11.09 -6.50
CA ASP A 60 0.19 -11.49 -7.72
C ASP A 60 0.93 -10.34 -8.41
N SER A 61 0.80 -9.11 -7.90
CA SER A 61 1.43 -7.93 -8.46
C SER A 61 2.62 -7.49 -7.62
N PHE A 62 3.77 -7.28 -8.27
CA PHE A 62 4.90 -6.56 -7.69
C PHE A 62 4.70 -5.03 -7.69
N ARG A 63 3.75 -4.54 -8.49
CA ARG A 63 3.38 -3.12 -8.56
C ARG A 63 2.32 -2.80 -7.51
N GLY A 64 2.40 -1.61 -6.94
CA GLY A 64 1.43 -1.13 -5.96
C GLY A 64 1.65 0.35 -5.64
N VAL A 65 0.89 0.83 -4.68
CA VAL A 65 0.91 2.21 -4.22
C VAL A 65 1.71 2.29 -2.92
N PHE A 66 2.73 3.14 -2.91
CA PHE A 66 3.48 3.48 -1.70
C PHE A 66 2.83 4.69 -1.03
N LEU A 67 2.55 4.58 0.26
CA LEU A 67 2.03 5.63 1.12
C LEU A 67 3.18 6.02 2.05
N ASP A 68 3.79 7.16 1.77
CA ASP A 68 4.97 7.68 2.48
C ASP A 68 4.58 8.46 3.75
N ASP A 69 3.32 8.88 3.88
CA ASP A 69 2.80 9.65 5.01
C ASP A 69 1.32 9.37 5.30
N TYR A 70 0.86 9.88 6.44
CA TYR A 70 -0.50 9.69 6.93
C TYR A 70 -1.55 10.43 6.08
N THR A 71 -1.22 11.58 5.50
CA THR A 71 -2.14 12.34 4.66
C THR A 71 -2.52 11.54 3.41
N MET A 72 -1.52 10.95 2.74
CA MET A 72 -1.74 10.11 1.57
C MET A 72 -2.55 8.85 1.91
N TYR A 73 -2.32 8.26 3.09
CA TYR A 73 -3.15 7.16 3.59
C TYR A 73 -4.60 7.59 3.78
N GLN A 74 -4.84 8.72 4.45
CA GLN A 74 -6.17 9.23 4.70
C GLN A 74 -6.89 9.57 3.39
N ASP A 75 -6.20 10.19 2.44
CA ASP A 75 -6.75 10.53 1.13
C ASP A 75 -7.13 9.27 0.35
N LEU A 76 -6.32 8.21 0.39
CA LEU A 76 -6.65 6.92 -0.23
C LEU A 76 -7.91 6.31 0.40
N VAL A 77 -7.99 6.26 1.73
CA VAL A 77 -9.16 5.72 2.44
C VAL A 77 -10.41 6.52 2.10
N ASN A 78 -10.31 7.84 2.10
CA ASN A 78 -11.42 8.74 1.75
C ASN A 78 -11.85 8.48 0.30
N ALA A 79 -10.90 8.47 -0.65
CA ALA A 79 -11.16 8.23 -2.07
C ALA A 79 -11.90 6.91 -2.30
N LEU A 80 -11.45 5.82 -1.66
CA LEU A 80 -12.07 4.49 -1.78
C LEU A 80 -13.42 4.37 -1.07
N SER A 81 -13.73 5.30 -0.16
CA SER A 81 -15.00 5.33 0.57
C SER A 81 -16.11 6.10 -0.16
N TYR A 82 -15.80 6.81 -1.26
CA TYR A 82 -16.82 7.52 -2.03
C TYR A 82 -17.74 6.54 -2.77
N ASP A 83 -19.05 6.76 -2.66
CA ASP A 83 -20.07 5.93 -3.33
C ASP A 83 -19.86 5.85 -4.85
N LYS A 84 -19.45 6.97 -5.48
CA LYS A 84 -19.12 6.99 -6.91
C LYS A 84 -18.05 5.98 -7.31
N VAL A 85 -17.04 5.77 -6.46
CA VAL A 85 -15.98 4.78 -6.72
C VAL A 85 -16.53 3.37 -6.59
N ARG A 86 -17.40 3.13 -5.61
CA ARG A 86 -18.07 1.83 -5.43
C ARG A 86 -19.01 1.52 -6.61
N GLU A 87 -19.82 2.47 -7.04
CA GLU A 87 -20.69 2.35 -8.21
C GLU A 87 -19.88 2.07 -9.49
N ALA A 88 -18.80 2.82 -9.71
CA ALA A 88 -17.91 2.60 -10.85
C ALA A 88 -17.29 1.20 -10.82
N ALA A 89 -16.85 0.71 -9.65
CA ALA A 89 -16.30 -0.64 -9.51
C ALA A 89 -17.33 -1.74 -9.82
N GLN A 90 -18.59 -1.55 -9.39
CA GLN A 90 -19.68 -2.47 -9.72
C GLN A 90 -19.99 -2.48 -11.23
N ALA A 91 -20.11 -1.30 -11.83
CA ALA A 91 -20.36 -1.14 -13.26
C ALA A 91 -19.23 -1.74 -14.11
N LEU A 92 -17.97 -1.59 -13.68
CA LEU A 92 -16.81 -2.16 -14.35
C LEU A 92 -16.91 -3.69 -14.49
N ASN A 93 -17.38 -4.37 -13.44
CA ASN A 93 -17.56 -5.81 -13.46
C ASN A 93 -18.62 -6.24 -14.51
N GLU A 94 -19.73 -5.52 -14.58
CA GLU A 94 -20.80 -5.77 -15.54
C GLU A 94 -20.34 -5.53 -16.99
N VAL A 95 -19.63 -4.42 -17.24
CA VAL A 95 -19.08 -4.11 -18.56
C VAL A 95 -18.09 -5.18 -19.01
N ASN A 96 -17.18 -5.59 -18.14
CA ASN A 96 -16.17 -6.59 -18.47
C ASN A 96 -16.78 -7.97 -18.75
N ARG A 97 -17.84 -8.37 -18.05
CA ARG A 97 -18.57 -9.61 -18.33
C ARG A 97 -19.15 -9.63 -19.74
N ARG A 98 -19.79 -8.54 -20.15
CA ARG A 98 -20.38 -8.41 -21.50
C ARG A 98 -19.31 -8.54 -22.58
N VAL A 99 -18.14 -7.93 -22.40
CA VAL A 99 -17.03 -8.04 -23.37
C VAL A 99 -16.58 -9.50 -23.56
N ILE A 100 -16.60 -10.31 -22.50
CA ILE A 100 -16.25 -11.74 -22.59
C ILE A 100 -17.35 -12.51 -23.34
N GLU A 101 -18.62 -12.22 -23.08
CA GLU A 101 -19.76 -12.88 -23.70
C GLU A 101 -19.88 -12.60 -25.21
N TYR A 102 -19.54 -11.40 -25.68
CA TYR A 102 -19.61 -11.03 -27.09
C TYR A 102 -18.32 -11.32 -27.90
N ARG A 103 -17.31 -11.94 -27.27
CA ARG A 103 -16.07 -12.38 -27.95
C ARG A 103 -16.06 -13.87 -28.32
N ILE A 104 -17.23 -14.52 -28.32
CA ILE A 104 -17.44 -15.89 -28.79
C ILE A 104 -18.37 -15.85 -29.99
#